data_AF-A0A329RFP5-F1
#
_entry.id   AF-A0A329RFP5-F1
#
_cell.length_a   1.000
_cell.length_b   1.000
_cell.length_c   1.000
_cell.angle_alpha   90.00
_cell.angle_beta   90.00
_cell.angle_gamma   90.00
#
_symmetry.space_group_name_H-M   'P 1'
#
loop_
_entity.id
_entity.type
_entity.pdbx_description
1 polymer ?
#
loop_
_entity_poly.entity_id
_entity_poly.type
_entity_poly.pdbx_seq_one_letter_code
_entity_poly.pdbx_strand_id
1 'polypeptide(L)'
;MSADYNAGSKYRFYRGKQMESHLYEGVQPTEFYDKLENALASQTNAFKVNIALNYDLVSLTDDSETNYFHPNLANTYVFSSPVAINSRADIRTKVISEIRSMELANKLNYPSSGYKLKAITGFKIYIYYRNHALGDSEAVIPKIIRDNKHVINFPRTNNKYVFHCIAWHSNKKSKKDPRKI
;
A
#
# COMPACT_ATOMS: atom_id res chain seq x y z
N MET A 1 34.23 17.61 -14.41
CA MET A 1 33.37 16.89 -15.37
C MET A 1 32.97 15.57 -14.73
N SER A 2 31.69 15.37 -14.42
CA SER A 2 31.19 14.05 -14.01
C SER A 2 30.25 13.57 -15.09
N ALA A 3 30.63 12.45 -15.71
CA ALA A 3 29.94 11.79 -16.79
C ALA A 3 28.50 11.45 -16.38
N ASP A 4 27.57 11.85 -17.24
CA ASP A 4 26.29 11.21 -17.52
C ASP A 4 25.92 10.03 -16.60
N TYR A 5 25.38 10.32 -15.42
CA TYR A 5 24.59 9.32 -14.69
C TYR A 5 23.25 9.18 -15.40
N ASN A 6 23.26 8.45 -16.52
CA ASN A 6 22.05 7.90 -17.10
C ASN A 6 21.53 6.84 -16.12
N ALA A 7 20.70 7.28 -15.18
CA ALA A 7 19.88 6.43 -14.32
C ALA A 7 18.83 5.72 -15.20
N GLY A 8 19.26 4.76 -16.02
CA GLY A 8 18.35 3.92 -16.77
C GLY A 8 17.32 3.35 -15.80
N SER A 9 16.03 3.53 -16.12
CA SER A 9 14.94 3.16 -15.21
C SER A 9 15.12 1.71 -14.76
N LYS A 10 15.30 1.49 -13.46
CA LYS A 10 15.48 0.14 -12.90
C LYS A 10 14.10 -0.42 -12.56
N TYR A 11 13.65 -1.35 -13.38
CA TYR A 11 12.43 -2.11 -13.11
C TYR A 11 12.78 -3.43 -12.42
N ARG A 12 12.08 -3.73 -11.30
CA ARG A 12 12.15 -5.05 -10.66
C ARG A 12 10.76 -5.58 -10.43
N PHE A 13 10.55 -6.84 -10.84
CA PHE A 13 9.30 -7.56 -10.67
C PHE A 13 9.47 -8.68 -9.67
N TYR A 14 8.47 -8.86 -8.80
CA TYR A 14 8.37 -10.02 -7.92
C TYR A 14 6.97 -10.59 -8.00
N ARG A 15 6.87 -11.90 -8.19
CA ARG A 15 5.60 -12.63 -8.21
C ARG A 15 5.56 -13.66 -7.09
N GLY A 16 4.62 -13.49 -6.18
CA GLY A 16 4.29 -14.46 -5.14
C GLY A 16 2.96 -15.16 -5.41
N LYS A 17 2.55 -16.04 -4.48
CA LYS A 17 1.29 -16.79 -4.59
C LYS A 17 0.04 -15.92 -4.37
N GLN A 18 0.13 -14.91 -3.51
CA GLN A 18 -1.00 -14.08 -3.07
C GLN A 18 -0.85 -12.60 -3.46
N MET A 19 0.35 -12.21 -3.89
CA MET A 19 0.67 -10.84 -4.26
C MET A 19 1.81 -10.81 -5.27
N GLU A 20 1.87 -9.74 -6.02
CA GLU A 20 3.03 -9.35 -6.80
C GLU A 20 3.44 -7.91 -6.48
N SER A 21 4.64 -7.54 -6.88
CA SER A 21 5.10 -6.16 -6.75
C SER A 21 5.96 -5.72 -7.91
N HIS A 22 5.81 -4.44 -8.27
CA HIS A 22 6.50 -3.78 -9.36
C HIS A 22 7.26 -2.58 -8.79
N LEU A 23 8.58 -2.65 -8.74
CA LEU A 23 9.44 -1.53 -8.34
C LEU A 23 9.92 -0.82 -9.60
N TYR A 24 9.70 0.49 -9.65
CA TYR A 24 10.23 1.35 -10.69
C TYR A 24 11.08 2.45 -10.05
N GLU A 25 12.37 2.49 -10.38
CA GLU A 25 13.31 3.52 -9.90
C GLU A 25 13.86 4.33 -11.08
N GLY A 26 14.20 5.60 -10.85
CA GLY A 26 14.68 6.51 -11.91
C GLY A 26 13.58 6.86 -12.93
N VAL A 27 12.32 6.88 -12.49
CA VAL A 27 11.18 7.16 -13.37
C VAL A 27 11.00 8.67 -13.49
N GLN A 28 10.86 9.16 -14.72
CA GLN A 28 10.49 10.56 -14.94
C GLN A 28 9.07 10.84 -14.41
N PRO A 29 8.80 12.01 -13.81
CA PRO A 29 7.48 12.32 -13.27
C PRO A 29 6.33 12.13 -14.28
N THR A 30 6.59 12.39 -15.55
CA THR A 30 5.63 12.20 -16.65
C THR A 30 5.27 10.74 -16.89
N GLU A 31 6.17 9.80 -16.64
CA GLU A 31 5.96 8.37 -16.85
C GLU A 31 5.32 7.66 -15.63
N PHE A 32 5.25 8.33 -14.48
CA PHE A 32 4.75 7.75 -13.23
C PHE A 32 3.34 7.15 -13.41
N TYR A 33 2.41 7.97 -13.92
CA TYR A 33 1.01 7.58 -14.06
C TYR A 33 0.84 6.51 -15.12
N ASP A 34 1.59 6.57 -16.22
CA ASP A 34 1.52 5.59 -17.30
C ASP A 34 2.02 4.21 -16.82
N LYS A 35 3.16 4.16 -16.12
CA LYS A 35 3.67 2.90 -15.56
C LYS A 35 2.73 2.33 -14.50
N LEU A 36 2.16 3.19 -13.66
CA LEU A 36 1.16 2.79 -12.67
C LEU A 36 -0.09 2.23 -13.34
N GLU A 37 -0.70 2.96 -14.29
CA GLU A 37 -1.92 2.54 -14.98
C GLU A 37 -1.68 1.23 -15.74
N ASN A 38 -0.56 1.09 -16.45
CA ASN A 38 -0.21 -0.12 -17.20
C ASN A 38 -0.05 -1.35 -16.28
N ALA A 39 0.64 -1.22 -15.16
CA ALA A 39 0.79 -2.32 -14.20
C ALA A 39 -0.56 -2.77 -13.65
N LEU A 40 -1.45 -1.82 -13.32
CA LEU A 40 -2.78 -2.13 -12.78
C LEU A 40 -3.75 -2.65 -13.86
N ALA A 41 -3.67 -2.15 -15.09
CA ALA A 41 -4.53 -2.57 -16.20
C ALA A 41 -4.18 -3.95 -16.75
N SER A 42 -2.97 -4.45 -16.48
CA SER A 42 -2.53 -5.80 -16.85
C SER A 42 -3.21 -6.91 -16.02
N GLN A 43 -3.84 -6.56 -14.90
CA GLN A 43 -4.53 -7.51 -14.05
C GLN A 43 -5.85 -7.96 -14.68
N THR A 44 -6.10 -9.28 -14.66
CA THR A 44 -7.32 -9.87 -15.24
C THR A 44 -8.48 -9.97 -14.25
N ASN A 45 -8.18 -10.18 -12.97
CA ASN A 45 -9.17 -10.35 -11.91
C ASN A 45 -9.26 -9.08 -11.04
N ALA A 46 -10.26 -9.01 -10.16
CA ALA A 46 -10.29 -7.98 -9.12
C ALA A 46 -9.05 -8.09 -8.21
N PHE A 47 -8.59 -6.99 -7.62
CA PHE A 47 -7.42 -7.01 -6.76
C PHE A 47 -7.49 -5.91 -5.70
N LYS A 48 -6.52 -5.89 -4.80
CA LYS A 48 -6.21 -4.70 -3.98
C LYS A 48 -4.84 -4.18 -4.34
N VAL A 49 -4.66 -2.86 -4.29
CA VAL A 49 -3.38 -2.21 -4.56
C VAL A 49 -2.96 -1.34 -3.40
N ASN A 50 -1.67 -1.34 -3.07
CA ASN A 50 -1.03 -0.26 -2.34
C ASN A 50 0.25 0.17 -3.04
N ILE A 51 0.75 1.37 -2.73
CA ILE A 51 1.93 1.95 -3.36
C ILE A 51 2.83 2.48 -2.25
N ALA A 52 4.13 2.24 -2.37
CA ALA A 52 5.15 2.85 -1.51
C ALA A 52 6.11 3.68 -2.36
N LEU A 53 6.58 4.80 -1.83
CA LEU A 53 7.51 5.70 -2.52
C LEU A 53 8.95 5.43 -2.08
N ASN A 54 9.90 5.59 -3.00
CA ASN A 54 11.31 5.76 -2.66
C ASN A 54 11.74 7.19 -2.96
N TYR A 55 12.66 7.70 -2.15
CA TYR A 55 13.05 9.09 -2.19
C TYR A 55 14.47 9.28 -1.69
N ASP A 56 15.06 10.39 -2.11
CA ASP A 56 16.36 10.85 -1.64
C ASP A 56 16.17 12.04 -0.72
N LEU A 57 16.93 12.05 0.36
CA LEU A 57 17.13 13.22 1.21
C LEU A 57 18.50 13.82 0.93
N VAL A 58 18.63 15.12 1.09
CA VAL A 58 19.92 15.81 1.10
C VAL A 58 20.09 16.53 2.44
N SER A 59 21.29 16.48 2.98
CA SER A 59 21.63 17.15 4.24
C SER A 59 21.48 18.67 4.10
N LEU A 60 21.09 19.33 5.18
CA LEU A 60 21.01 20.80 5.21
C LEU A 60 22.39 21.46 5.43
N THR A 61 23.39 20.71 5.89
CA THR A 61 24.74 21.21 6.19
C THR A 61 25.78 20.80 5.16
N ASP A 62 25.52 19.72 4.40
CA ASP A 62 26.40 19.22 3.35
C ASP A 62 25.57 18.79 2.13
N ASP A 63 25.52 19.62 1.10
CA ASP A 63 24.74 19.34 -0.12
C ASP A 63 25.29 18.12 -0.92
N SER A 64 26.47 17.60 -0.58
CA SER A 64 27.01 16.37 -1.16
C SER A 64 26.50 15.10 -0.48
N GLU A 65 26.02 15.20 0.76
CA GLU A 65 25.46 14.09 1.52
C GLU A 65 24.01 13.82 1.06
N THR A 66 23.81 12.71 0.33
CA THR A 66 22.48 12.25 -0.11
C THR A 66 22.19 10.87 0.49
N ASN A 67 21.02 10.74 1.12
CA ASN A 67 20.54 9.48 1.71
C ASN A 67 19.33 8.96 0.93
N TYR A 68 19.48 7.77 0.36
CA TYR A 68 18.41 7.08 -0.37
C TYR A 68 17.56 6.23 0.60
N PHE A 69 16.23 6.30 0.45
CA PHE A 69 15.27 5.53 1.24
C PHE A 69 14.48 4.56 0.35
N HIS A 70 14.57 3.27 0.67
CA HIS A 70 13.84 2.21 -0.03
C HIS A 70 12.32 2.29 0.22
N PRO A 71 11.49 1.84 -0.75
CA PRO A 71 10.05 1.91 -0.62
C PRO A 71 9.53 0.84 0.34
N ASN A 72 8.83 1.25 1.40
CA ASN A 72 8.32 0.37 2.43
C ASN A 72 6.91 0.80 2.86
N LEU A 73 5.96 -0.14 2.83
CA LEU A 73 4.55 0.13 3.20
C LEU A 73 4.36 0.52 4.67
N ALA A 74 5.37 0.32 5.53
CA ALA A 74 5.30 0.74 6.93
C ALA A 74 5.40 2.26 7.11
N ASN A 75 6.11 2.97 6.23
CA ASN A 75 6.47 4.38 6.44
C ASN A 75 6.50 5.25 5.18
N THR A 76 6.43 4.67 3.98
CA THR A 76 6.41 5.42 2.71
C THR A 76 5.18 5.12 1.87
N TYR A 77 4.10 4.64 2.50
CA TYR A 77 2.86 4.30 1.82
C TYR A 77 2.16 5.54 1.27
N VAL A 78 1.53 5.40 0.10
CA VAL A 78 0.67 6.43 -0.48
C VAL A 78 -0.73 6.34 0.13
N PHE A 79 -1.28 5.11 0.21
CA PHE A 79 -2.58 4.83 0.81
C PHE A 79 -2.41 4.19 2.18
N SER A 80 -3.16 4.68 3.17
CA SER A 80 -3.16 4.14 4.54
C SER A 80 -3.63 2.69 4.62
N SER A 81 -4.38 2.24 3.61
CA SER A 81 -4.78 0.84 3.45
C SER A 81 -4.88 0.47 1.97
N PRO A 82 -4.75 -0.82 1.61
CA PRO A 82 -4.86 -1.24 0.21
C PRO A 82 -6.25 -0.92 -0.39
N VAL A 83 -6.24 -0.24 -1.53
CA VAL A 83 -7.45 0.17 -2.28
C VAL A 83 -7.95 -1.00 -3.12
N ALA A 84 -9.25 -1.28 -3.06
CA ALA A 84 -9.85 -2.36 -3.84
C ALA A 84 -10.25 -1.90 -5.24
N ILE A 85 -9.82 -2.68 -6.25
CA ILE A 85 -10.08 -2.47 -7.66
C ILE A 85 -10.94 -3.63 -8.16
N ASN A 86 -12.18 -3.31 -8.54
CA ASN A 86 -13.14 -4.28 -9.07
C ASN A 86 -13.34 -4.13 -10.59
N SER A 87 -12.91 -3.00 -11.17
CA SER A 87 -13.05 -2.70 -12.60
C SER A 87 -11.88 -1.85 -13.10
N ARG A 88 -11.71 -1.74 -14.43
CA ARG A 88 -10.70 -0.84 -15.01
C ARG A 88 -10.97 0.64 -14.69
N ALA A 89 -12.25 1.03 -14.58
CA ALA A 89 -12.61 2.40 -14.23
C ALA A 89 -12.11 2.79 -12.82
N ASP A 90 -12.12 1.84 -11.87
CA ASP A 90 -11.62 2.04 -10.51
C ASP A 90 -10.15 2.47 -10.47
N ILE A 91 -9.32 2.06 -11.44
CA ILE A 91 -7.91 2.46 -11.51
C ILE A 91 -7.83 3.99 -11.63
N ARG A 92 -8.61 4.57 -12.54
CA ARG A 92 -8.61 6.03 -12.75
C ARG A 92 -9.29 6.76 -11.61
N THR A 93 -10.46 6.29 -11.17
CA THR A 93 -11.30 7.02 -10.21
C THR A 93 -10.82 6.89 -8.76
N LYS A 94 -10.28 5.74 -8.35
CA LYS A 94 -9.88 5.46 -6.96
C LYS A 94 -8.38 5.56 -6.71
N VAL A 95 -7.55 5.34 -7.73
CA VAL A 95 -6.08 5.34 -7.57
C VAL A 95 -5.48 6.59 -8.18
N ILE A 96 -5.63 6.80 -9.49
CA ILE A 96 -4.95 7.91 -10.19
C ILE A 96 -5.49 9.27 -9.73
N SER A 97 -6.81 9.46 -9.69
CA SER A 97 -7.43 10.71 -9.25
C SER A 97 -7.03 11.08 -7.82
N GLU A 98 -6.97 10.08 -6.94
CA GLU A 98 -6.64 10.24 -5.53
C GLU A 98 -5.15 10.56 -5.33
N ILE A 99 -4.25 9.97 -6.12
CA ILE A 99 -2.83 10.33 -6.09
C ILE A 99 -2.62 11.75 -6.62
N ARG A 100 -3.31 12.14 -7.69
CA ARG A 100 -3.20 13.48 -8.28
C ARG A 100 -3.71 14.59 -7.37
N SER A 101 -4.65 14.29 -6.47
CA SER A 101 -5.15 15.26 -5.49
C SER A 101 -4.25 15.39 -4.25
N MET A 102 -3.23 14.54 -4.13
CA MET A 102 -2.30 14.53 -3.01
C MET A 102 -0.96 15.20 -3.33
N GLU A 103 -0.42 15.91 -2.35
CA GLU A 103 0.99 16.28 -2.34
C GLU A 103 1.81 15.09 -1.80
N LEU A 104 2.42 14.31 -2.69
CA LEU A 104 3.12 13.07 -2.32
C LEU A 104 4.28 13.29 -1.34
N ALA A 105 4.95 14.45 -1.40
CA ALA A 105 6.00 14.80 -0.47
C ALA A 105 5.51 14.80 0.99
N ASN A 106 4.25 15.17 1.23
CA ASN A 106 3.65 15.22 2.57
C ASN A 106 3.38 13.82 3.16
N LYS A 107 3.50 12.75 2.37
CA LYS A 107 3.39 11.36 2.87
C LYS A 107 4.68 10.86 3.49
N LEU A 108 5.80 11.53 3.24
CA LEU A 108 7.12 11.08 3.66
C LEU A 108 7.44 11.63 5.05
N ASN A 109 7.77 10.73 5.97
CA ASN A 109 8.19 11.11 7.32
C ASN A 109 9.71 10.95 7.45
N TYR A 110 10.41 12.06 7.58
CA TYR A 110 11.86 12.12 7.76
C TYR A 110 12.25 13.28 8.69
N PRO A 111 13.42 13.22 9.35
CA PRO A 111 13.87 14.29 10.24
C PRO A 111 14.20 15.57 9.46
N SER A 112 13.23 16.48 9.41
CA SER A 112 13.33 17.76 8.68
C SER A 112 14.34 18.75 9.27
N SER A 113 14.83 18.50 10.49
CA SER A 113 15.83 19.35 11.16
C SER A 113 17.24 19.20 10.57
N GLY A 114 17.57 18.03 10.00
CA GLY A 114 18.87 17.76 9.40
C GLY A 114 18.83 17.57 7.89
N TYR A 115 17.65 17.33 7.32
CA TYR A 115 17.50 16.91 5.93
C TYR A 115 16.32 17.59 5.26
N LYS A 116 16.43 17.83 3.95
CA LYS A 116 15.32 18.20 3.07
C LYS A 116 15.09 17.10 2.02
N LEU A 117 13.85 16.92 1.60
CA LEU A 117 13.52 16.05 0.46
C LEU A 117 14.21 16.59 -0.80
N LYS A 118 15.04 15.75 -1.42
CA LYS A 118 15.70 16.07 -2.68
C LYS A 118 14.78 15.73 -3.86
N ALA A 119 14.31 14.48 -3.90
CA ALA A 119 13.40 14.01 -4.93
C ALA A 119 12.71 12.72 -4.51
N ILE A 120 11.49 12.49 -5.00
CA ILE A 120 10.90 11.16 -5.07
C ILE A 120 11.52 10.47 -6.29
N THR A 121 12.27 9.39 -6.06
CA THR A 121 13.11 8.73 -7.07
C THR A 121 12.43 7.52 -7.70
N GLY A 122 11.23 7.17 -7.26
CA GLY A 122 10.48 6.06 -7.80
C GLY A 122 9.33 5.62 -6.90
N PHE A 123 8.79 4.45 -7.22
CA PHE A 123 7.71 3.84 -6.46
C PHE A 123 7.68 2.32 -6.63
N LYS A 124 7.07 1.67 -5.64
CA LYS A 124 6.78 0.25 -5.66
C LYS A 124 5.29 0.02 -5.53
N ILE A 125 4.72 -0.63 -6.52
CA ILE A 125 3.32 -1.07 -6.54
C ILE A 125 3.25 -2.46 -5.87
N TYR A 126 2.29 -2.65 -4.98
CA TYR A 126 1.94 -3.92 -4.39
C TYR A 126 0.54 -4.30 -4.83
N ILE A 127 0.41 -5.39 -5.58
CA ILE A 127 -0.88 -5.90 -6.07
C ILE A 127 -1.18 -7.19 -5.31
N TYR A 128 -2.24 -7.17 -4.53
CA TYR A 128 -2.74 -8.32 -3.79
C TYR A 128 -3.86 -8.96 -4.61
N TYR A 129 -3.61 -10.19 -5.04
CA TYR A 129 -4.56 -10.91 -5.88
C TYR A 129 -5.87 -11.12 -5.14
N ARG A 130 -6.98 -10.85 -5.84
CA ARG A 130 -8.29 -11.35 -5.45
C ARG A 130 -8.83 -12.16 -6.61
N ASN A 131 -9.50 -13.26 -6.30
CA ASN A 131 -10.14 -14.08 -7.32
C ASN A 131 -11.62 -13.70 -7.50
N HIS A 132 -12.10 -12.69 -6.76
CA HIS A 132 -13.50 -12.26 -6.72
C HIS A 132 -13.58 -10.76 -6.36
N ALA A 133 -14.63 -10.07 -6.82
CA ALA A 133 -14.85 -8.65 -6.52
C ALA A 133 -15.23 -8.42 -5.04
N LEU A 134 -15.10 -7.20 -4.52
CA LEU A 134 -15.61 -6.90 -3.17
C LEU A 134 -17.15 -6.86 -3.23
N GLY A 135 -17.81 -7.60 -2.34
CA GLY A 135 -19.27 -7.70 -2.32
C GLY A 135 -19.86 -8.73 -3.29
N ASP A 136 -19.00 -9.51 -3.95
CA ASP A 136 -19.41 -10.64 -4.76
C ASP A 136 -20.10 -11.70 -3.87
N SER A 137 -21.39 -11.94 -4.13
CA SER A 137 -22.20 -12.90 -3.38
C SER A 137 -21.74 -14.34 -3.57
N GLU A 138 -20.97 -14.62 -4.63
CA GLU A 138 -20.42 -15.94 -4.91
C GLU A 138 -19.05 -16.16 -4.23
N ALA A 139 -18.49 -15.13 -3.59
CA ALA A 139 -17.22 -15.25 -2.87
C ALA A 139 -17.35 -16.22 -1.69
N VAL A 140 -16.87 -17.45 -1.88
CA VAL A 140 -16.86 -18.47 -0.83
C VAL A 140 -15.79 -18.16 0.20
N ILE A 141 -16.19 -18.02 1.46
CA ILE A 141 -15.27 -17.90 2.60
C ILE A 141 -14.37 -19.14 2.62
N PRO A 142 -13.02 -18.98 2.64
CA PRO A 142 -12.10 -20.11 2.68
C PRO A 142 -12.45 -21.10 3.78
N LYS A 143 -12.36 -22.41 3.49
CA LYS A 143 -12.70 -23.49 4.42
C LYS A 143 -12.05 -23.31 5.80
N ILE A 144 -10.77 -22.90 5.84
CA ILE A 144 -10.04 -22.66 7.09
C ILE A 144 -10.66 -21.55 7.95
N ILE A 145 -11.28 -20.54 7.36
CA ILE A 145 -11.98 -19.46 8.09
C ILE A 145 -13.38 -19.93 8.45
N ARG A 146 -14.09 -20.54 7.50
CA ARG A 146 -15.46 -21.03 7.67
C ARG A 146 -15.58 -22.08 8.78
N ASP A 147 -14.62 -23.00 8.83
CA ASP A 147 -14.61 -24.13 9.76
C ASP A 147 -13.82 -23.79 11.05
N ASN A 148 -13.31 -22.55 11.19
CA ASN A 148 -12.62 -22.13 12.40
C ASN A 148 -13.63 -21.92 13.53
N LYS A 149 -13.58 -22.78 14.55
CA LYS A 149 -14.44 -22.71 15.75
C LYS A 149 -14.38 -21.36 16.49
N HIS A 150 -13.33 -20.55 16.29
CA HIS A 150 -13.17 -19.24 16.90
C HIS A 150 -13.75 -18.10 16.04
N VAL A 151 -14.02 -18.35 14.75
CA VAL A 151 -14.66 -17.40 13.84
C VAL A 151 -16.16 -17.67 13.84
N ILE A 152 -16.89 -16.91 14.65
CA ILE A 152 -18.34 -17.05 14.75
C ILE A 152 -18.97 -16.31 13.58
N ASN A 153 -19.62 -17.04 12.66
CA ASN A 153 -20.45 -16.43 11.63
C ASN A 153 -21.75 -15.92 12.28
N PHE A 154 -22.16 -14.69 11.97
CA PHE A 154 -23.44 -14.14 12.41
C PHE A 154 -24.44 -14.29 11.25
N PRO A 155 -25.25 -15.37 11.21
CA PRO A 155 -26.00 -15.76 10.02
C PRO A 155 -27.05 -14.74 9.56
N ARG A 156 -27.45 -13.78 10.40
CA ARG A 156 -28.34 -12.67 10.04
C ARG A 156 -28.08 -11.45 10.94
N THR A 157 -27.25 -10.52 10.48
CA THR A 157 -27.22 -9.18 11.09
C THR A 157 -27.23 -8.11 10.01
N ASN A 158 -28.36 -7.40 9.90
CA ASN A 158 -28.43 -6.13 9.17
C ASN A 158 -27.69 -5.00 9.92
N ASN A 159 -27.13 -5.30 11.09
CA ASN A 159 -26.66 -4.34 12.05
C ASN A 159 -25.14 -4.49 12.27
N LYS A 160 -24.36 -3.73 11.48
CA LYS A 160 -22.89 -3.65 11.62
C LYS A 160 -22.42 -3.29 13.03
N TYR A 161 -23.33 -2.78 13.88
CA TYR A 161 -23.12 -2.46 15.28
C TYR A 161 -22.78 -3.66 16.17
N VAL A 162 -23.11 -4.90 15.78
CA VAL A 162 -22.69 -6.10 16.54
C VAL A 162 -21.17 -6.18 16.66
N PHE A 163 -20.43 -5.89 15.58
CA PHE A 163 -18.97 -5.85 15.62
C PHE A 163 -18.44 -4.72 16.51
N HIS A 164 -19.11 -3.56 16.52
CA HIS A 164 -18.78 -2.45 17.40
C HIS A 164 -19.01 -2.82 18.88
N CYS A 165 -20.11 -3.49 19.21
CA CYS A 165 -20.42 -3.97 20.57
C CYS A 165 -19.44 -5.04 21.05
N ILE A 166 -19.03 -5.97 20.18
CA ILE A 166 -18.03 -7.02 20.52
C ILE A 166 -16.65 -6.38 20.77
N ALA A 167 -16.24 -5.42 19.92
CA ALA A 167 -14.99 -4.69 20.10
C ALA A 167 -15.01 -3.87 21.41
N TRP A 168 -16.10 -3.15 21.68
CA TRP A 168 -16.29 -2.37 22.91
C TRP A 168 -16.28 -3.25 24.17
N HIS A 169 -16.99 -4.38 24.16
CA HIS A 169 -17.00 -5.34 25.28
C HIS A 169 -15.61 -5.96 25.51
N SER A 170 -14.87 -6.28 24.44
CA SER A 170 -13.51 -6.79 24.54
C SER A 170 -12.54 -5.75 25.10
N ASN A 171 -12.77 -4.46 24.81
CA ASN A 171 -11.99 -3.35 25.36
C ASN A 171 -12.25 -3.12 26.87
N LYS A 172 -13.45 -3.46 27.37
CA LYS A 172 -13.77 -3.42 28.80
C LYS A 172 -13.16 -4.56 29.61
N LYS A 173 -12.70 -5.64 28.96
CA LYS A 173 -11.86 -6.65 29.61
C LYS A 173 -10.43 -6.13 29.67
N SER A 174 -10.22 -5.10 30.48
CA SER A 174 -8.88 -4.73 30.95
C SER A 174 -8.19 -5.99 31.51
N LYS A 175 -6.91 -6.12 31.17
CA LYS A 175 -6.02 -7.22 31.51
C LYS A 175 -6.20 -7.62 32.98
N LYS A 176 -6.76 -8.82 33.23
CA LYS A 176 -6.47 -9.50 34.50
C LYS A 176 -4.98 -9.84 34.45
N ASP A 177 -4.22 -9.21 35.33
CA ASP A 177 -2.80 -9.48 35.56
C ASP A 177 -2.60 -11.00 35.62
N PRO A 178 -1.70 -11.60 34.81
CA PRO A 178 -1.45 -13.02 34.90
C PRO A 178 -1.02 -13.34 36.34
N ARG A 179 -1.74 -14.27 36.98
CA ARG A 179 -1.35 -14.73 38.32
C ARG A 179 0.08 -15.26 38.22
N LYS A 180 0.99 -14.65 38.97
CA LYS A 180 2.30 -15.22 39.23
C LYS A 180 2.08 -16.60 39.87
N ILE A 181 2.59 -17.63 39.19
CA ILE A 181 2.80 -18.97 39.73
C ILE A 181 4.17 -18.95 40.42
#